data_AF-A0A8S0YN34-F1
#
_entry.id   AF-A0A8S0YN34-F1
#
_cell.length_a   1.000
_cell.length_b   1.000
_cell.length_c   1.000
_cell.angle_alpha   90.00
_cell.angle_beta   90.00
_cell.angle_gamma   90.00
#
_symmetry.space_group_name_H-M   'P 1'
#
loop_
_entity.id
_entity.type
_entity.pdbx_description
1 polymer ?
#
loop_
_entity_poly.entity_id
_entity_poly.type
_entity_poly.pdbx_seq_one_letter_code
_entity_poly.pdbx_strand_id
1 'polypeptide(L)'
;MAVVKSLAIRGIRSFGPEDSDEQAISFESPLTLILGQNGCGKTTIIEALRYAITSQMPPGIGHNDCFVHDPKVNRSTEVLAQIKLKLLNAKNQNMEVSRSMKVIVQKKKTTFRTLDSLLSITNEQGQTKDISKRCADLDSVLHDELGVSRAILNTVIFCHQEESSWPLDEGKKLKIVLMKYLTLTIQQLLRN
;
A
#
# COMPACT_ATOMS: atom_id res chain seq x y z
N MET A 1 -12.46 -15.01 1.78
CA MET A 1 -11.57 -14.19 2.65
C MET A 1 -10.44 -13.70 1.78
N ALA A 2 -10.10 -12.41 1.82
CA ALA A 2 -9.03 -11.88 0.99
C ALA A 2 -7.66 -12.37 1.46
N VAL A 3 -6.74 -12.65 0.52
CA VAL A 3 -5.41 -13.22 0.82
C VAL A 3 -4.36 -12.50 -0.02
N VAL A 4 -3.36 -11.91 0.63
CA VAL A 4 -2.19 -11.37 -0.07
C VAL A 4 -1.33 -12.52 -0.59
N LYS A 5 -0.87 -12.45 -1.85
CA LYS A 5 -0.09 -13.51 -2.51
C LYS A 5 1.35 -13.10 -2.75
N SER A 6 1.57 -11.96 -3.37
CA SER A 6 2.92 -11.46 -3.59
C SER A 6 2.97 -9.95 -3.73
N LEU A 7 4.13 -9.38 -3.45
CA LEU A 7 4.44 -7.96 -3.57
C LEU A 7 5.74 -7.80 -4.33
N ALA A 8 5.73 -7.04 -5.42
CA ALA A 8 6.94 -6.58 -6.10
C ALA A 8 7.16 -5.09 -5.81
N ILE A 9 8.40 -4.72 -5.48
CA ILE A 9 8.80 -3.37 -5.13
C ILE A 9 10.01 -2.97 -5.98
N ARG A 10 9.93 -1.77 -6.58
CA ARG A 10 11.04 -1.13 -7.30
C ARG A 10 11.05 0.37 -7.06
N GLY A 11 12.24 0.96 -6.89
CA GLY A 11 12.42 2.40 -6.77
C GLY A 11 11.84 3.01 -5.50
N ILE A 12 11.65 2.21 -4.43
CA ILE A 12 11.10 2.67 -3.15
C ILE A 12 12.20 2.63 -2.09
N ARG A 13 12.55 3.77 -1.48
CA ARG A 13 13.62 3.90 -0.48
C ARG A 13 14.89 3.13 -0.88
N SER A 14 15.26 2.07 -0.15
CA SER A 14 16.46 1.26 -0.40
C SER A 14 16.34 0.30 -1.58
N PHE A 15 15.13 0.08 -2.11
CA PHE A 15 14.94 -0.71 -3.34
C PHE A 15 15.34 0.14 -4.54
N GLY A 16 16.31 -0.35 -5.31
CA GLY A 16 16.87 0.36 -6.46
C GLY A 16 15.82 0.61 -7.56
N PRO A 17 16.04 1.63 -8.41
CA PRO A 17 15.07 2.05 -9.40
C PRO A 17 15.15 1.30 -10.73
N GLU A 18 16.23 0.54 -10.98
CA GLU A 18 16.43 -0.17 -12.24
C GLU A 18 15.54 -1.42 -12.32
N ASP A 19 15.25 -1.89 -13.54
CA ASP A 19 14.44 -3.10 -13.72
C ASP A 19 15.07 -4.34 -13.07
N SER A 20 16.40 -4.41 -13.04
CA SER A 20 17.15 -5.47 -12.34
C SER A 20 17.04 -5.42 -10.82
N ASP A 21 16.62 -4.29 -10.26
CA ASP A 21 16.51 -4.09 -8.81
C ASP A 21 15.11 -4.48 -8.27
N GLU A 22 14.14 -4.82 -9.14
CA GLU A 22 12.81 -5.23 -8.70
C GLU A 22 12.89 -6.46 -7.79
N GLN A 23 12.41 -6.31 -6.55
CA GLN A 23 12.38 -7.39 -5.57
C GLN A 23 10.94 -7.87 -5.37
N ALA A 24 10.75 -9.18 -5.43
CA ALA A 24 9.45 -9.82 -5.21
C ALA A 24 9.45 -10.63 -3.92
N ILE A 25 8.34 -10.52 -3.17
CA ILE A 25 8.11 -11.23 -1.91
C ILE A 25 6.82 -12.02 -2.06
N SER A 26 6.86 -13.31 -1.73
CA SER A 26 5.67 -14.17 -1.67
C SER A 26 5.18 -14.27 -0.23
N PHE A 27 3.87 -14.17 -0.03
CA PHE A 27 3.24 -14.31 1.28
C PHE A 27 2.62 -15.69 1.41
N GLU A 28 3.03 -16.39 2.45
CA GLU A 28 2.55 -17.73 2.79
C GLU A 28 1.48 -17.67 3.89
N SER A 29 0.57 -18.64 3.85
CA SER A 29 -0.48 -18.83 4.85
C SER A 29 -0.12 -20.03 5.74
N PRO A 30 -0.28 -19.93 7.07
CA PRO A 30 -0.92 -18.84 7.80
C PRO A 30 0.02 -17.72 8.25
N LEU A 31 1.34 -17.89 8.09
CA LEU A 31 2.34 -16.98 8.64
C LEU A 31 3.47 -16.74 7.63
N THR A 32 3.82 -15.47 7.44
CA THR A 32 5.01 -15.04 6.69
C THR A 32 5.98 -14.35 7.65
N LEU A 33 7.24 -14.80 7.69
CA LEU A 33 8.27 -14.23 8.56
C LEU A 33 9.26 -13.39 7.75
N ILE A 34 9.38 -12.10 8.08
CA ILE A 34 10.31 -11.17 7.43
C ILE A 34 11.44 -10.83 8.42
N LEU A 35 12.63 -11.38 8.18
CA LEU A 35 13.82 -11.17 9.01
C LEU A 35 14.88 -10.34 8.27
N GLY A 36 15.76 -9.70 9.03
CA GLY A 36 16.89 -8.96 8.49
C GLY A 36 17.41 -7.92 9.48
N GLN A 37 18.57 -7.36 9.15
CA GLN A 37 19.23 -6.34 9.99
C GLN A 37 18.45 -5.01 10.02
N ASN A 38 18.77 -4.13 10.96
CA ASN A 38 18.19 -2.79 10.98
C ASN A 38 18.59 -2.03 9.71
N GLY A 39 17.65 -1.31 9.11
CA GLY A 39 17.87 -0.60 7.85
C GLY A 39 17.76 -1.44 6.57
N CYS A 40 17.53 -2.76 6.64
CA CYS A 40 17.41 -3.60 5.44
C CYS A 40 16.07 -3.48 4.68
N GLY A 41 15.19 -2.56 5.08
CA GLY A 41 13.93 -2.29 4.39
C GLY A 41 12.71 -3.10 4.87
N LYS A 42 12.76 -3.77 6.03
CA LYS A 42 11.59 -4.49 6.58
C LYS A 42 10.35 -3.60 6.69
N THR A 43 10.51 -2.41 7.29
CA THR A 43 9.44 -1.42 7.41
C THR A 43 8.96 -0.96 6.04
N THR A 44 9.87 -0.75 5.08
CA THR A 44 9.55 -0.38 3.70
C THR A 44 8.64 -1.39 3.01
N ILE A 45 8.80 -2.69 3.28
CA ILE A 45 7.93 -3.74 2.73
C ILE A 45 6.49 -3.55 3.22
N ILE A 46 6.31 -3.32 4.52
CA ILE A 46 4.99 -3.10 5.12
C ILE A 46 4.38 -1.78 4.66
N GLU A 47 5.19 -0.73 4.55
CA GLU A 47 4.80 0.55 3.96
C GLU A 47 4.33 0.40 2.51
N ALA A 48 5.02 -0.40 1.70
CA ALA A 48 4.66 -0.67 0.31
C ALA A 48 3.33 -1.45 0.21
N LEU A 49 3.11 -2.45 1.08
CA LEU A 49 1.80 -3.13 1.19
C LEU A 49 0.68 -2.15 1.51
N ARG A 50 0.90 -1.30 2.54
CA ARG A 50 -0.05 -0.27 2.93
C ARG A 50 -0.36 0.67 1.76
N TYR A 51 0.68 1.16 1.09
CA TYR A 51 0.53 2.09 -0.03
C TYR A 51 -0.22 1.46 -1.21
N ALA A 52 0.06 0.20 -1.55
CA ALA A 52 -0.63 -0.52 -2.62
C ALA A 52 -2.15 -0.55 -2.39
N ILE A 53 -2.56 -0.83 -1.14
CA ILE A 53 -3.98 -1.01 -0.79
C ILE A 53 -4.68 0.32 -0.52
N THR A 54 -4.00 1.28 0.11
CA THR A 54 -4.66 2.45 0.72
C THR A 54 -4.30 3.77 0.03
N SER A 55 -3.32 3.76 -0.87
CA SER A 55 -2.71 4.96 -1.47
C SER A 55 -2.15 5.96 -0.45
N GLN A 56 -2.01 5.58 0.83
CA GLN A 56 -1.51 6.45 1.88
C GLN A 56 0.01 6.38 1.97
N MET A 57 0.65 7.54 1.96
CA MET A 57 2.07 7.66 2.22
C MET A 57 2.42 7.26 3.65
N PRO A 58 3.62 6.73 3.90
CA PRO A 58 4.11 6.52 5.25
C PRO A 58 4.10 7.84 6.05
N PRO A 59 3.70 7.82 7.33
CA PRO A 59 3.80 8.98 8.21
C PRO A 59 5.28 9.28 8.55
N GLY A 60 5.52 10.49 9.06
CA GLY A 60 6.81 10.83 9.70
C GLY A 60 7.77 11.70 8.89
N ILE A 61 7.51 11.99 7.61
CA ILE A 61 8.37 12.91 6.84
C ILE A 61 7.50 13.86 6.02
N GLY A 62 7.54 15.15 6.34
CA GLY A 62 6.70 16.21 5.74
C GLY A 62 6.89 16.46 4.24
N HIS A 63 7.58 15.56 3.52
CA HIS A 63 7.80 15.60 2.09
C HIS A 63 7.53 14.22 1.46
N ASN A 64 6.64 14.18 0.48
CA ASN A 64 6.22 12.95 -0.21
C ASN A 64 7.32 12.31 -1.08
N ASP A 65 8.44 12.99 -1.29
CA ASP A 65 9.58 12.52 -2.08
C ASP A 65 10.43 11.48 -1.35
N CYS A 66 10.37 11.40 -0.01
CA CYS A 66 11.19 10.48 0.78
C CYS A 66 10.76 9.00 0.72
N PHE A 67 9.62 8.70 0.08
CA PHE A 67 9.19 7.31 -0.12
C PHE A 67 9.81 6.68 -1.37
N VAL A 68 10.00 7.48 -2.42
CA VAL A 68 10.69 7.06 -3.64
C VAL A 68 12.20 7.08 -3.41
N HIS A 69 12.92 6.18 -4.06
CA HIS A 69 14.38 6.13 -4.03
C HIS A 69 14.96 7.50 -4.42
N ASP A 70 15.88 8.03 -3.61
CA ASP A 70 16.42 9.37 -3.80
C ASP A 70 17.24 9.43 -5.10
N PRO A 71 16.85 10.24 -6.11
CA PRO A 71 17.60 10.37 -7.36
C PRO A 71 19.06 10.77 -7.17
N LYS A 72 19.40 11.44 -6.06
CA LYS A 72 20.78 11.84 -5.75
C LYS A 72 21.70 10.65 -5.50
N VAL A 73 21.19 9.54 -4.98
CA VAL A 73 21.99 8.32 -4.72
C VAL A 73 22.54 7.77 -6.04
N ASN A 74 21.71 7.77 -7.08
CA ASN A 74 22.08 7.27 -8.41
C ASN A 74 22.60 8.38 -9.34
N ARG A 75 22.73 9.62 -8.86
CA ARG A 75 23.08 10.81 -9.66
C ARG A 75 22.15 11.00 -10.86
N SER A 76 20.90 10.56 -10.76
CA SER A 76 19.88 10.76 -11.78
C SER A 76 19.08 12.03 -11.49
N THR A 77 18.40 12.56 -12.51
CA THR A 77 17.45 13.66 -12.36
C THR A 77 16.01 13.17 -12.19
N GLU A 78 15.81 11.87 -12.34
CA GLU A 78 14.52 11.22 -12.32
C GLU A 78 14.65 9.81 -11.75
N VAL A 79 13.67 9.42 -10.95
CA VAL A 79 13.46 8.04 -10.50
C VAL A 79 12.00 7.67 -10.71
N LEU A 80 11.79 6.50 -11.32
CA LEU A 80 10.50 5.84 -11.41
C LEU A 80 10.43 4.76 -10.33
N ALA A 81 9.27 4.65 -9.69
CA ALA A 81 9.02 3.63 -8.69
C ALA A 81 7.69 2.94 -8.95
N GLN A 82 7.64 1.66 -8.61
CA GLN A 82 6.47 0.83 -8.85
C GLN A 82 6.29 -0.16 -7.71
N ILE A 83 5.03 -0.31 -7.29
CA ILE A 83 4.60 -1.34 -6.36
C ILE A 83 3.51 -2.17 -7.05
N LYS A 84 3.72 -3.48 -7.15
CA LYS A 84 2.73 -4.43 -7.69
C LYS A 84 2.33 -5.40 -6.58
N LEU A 85 1.05 -5.45 -6.25
CA LEU A 85 0.49 -6.34 -5.24
C LEU A 85 -0.46 -7.32 -5.90
N LYS A 86 -0.18 -8.62 -5.74
CA LYS A 86 -1.09 -9.70 -6.12
C LYS A 86 -1.82 -10.21 -4.89
N LEU A 87 -3.13 -10.36 -5.00
CA LEU A 87 -4.00 -10.83 -3.92
C LEU A 87 -5.20 -11.59 -4.47
N LEU A 88 -5.85 -12.38 -3.60
CA LEU A 88 -7.17 -12.94 -3.83
C LEU A 88 -8.19 -12.06 -3.13
N ASN A 89 -9.29 -11.75 -3.81
CA ASN A 89 -10.38 -10.95 -3.24
C ASN A 89 -11.31 -11.79 -2.38
N ALA A 90 -12.34 -11.17 -1.79
CA ALA A 90 -13.32 -11.88 -0.97
C ALA A 90 -14.09 -12.98 -1.74
N LYS A 91 -14.17 -12.86 -3.08
CA LYS A 91 -14.82 -13.76 -4.03
C LYS A 91 -13.85 -14.79 -4.66
N ASN A 92 -12.64 -14.96 -4.13
CA ASN A 92 -11.59 -15.85 -4.65
C ASN A 92 -11.08 -15.55 -6.07
N GLN A 93 -11.29 -14.34 -6.57
CA GLN A 93 -10.77 -13.87 -7.85
C GLN A 93 -9.36 -13.32 -7.67
N ASN A 94 -8.49 -13.56 -8.66
CA ASN A 94 -7.15 -13.00 -8.67
C ASN A 94 -7.24 -11.50 -8.94
N MET A 95 -6.55 -10.71 -8.13
CA MET A 95 -6.41 -9.27 -8.29
C MET A 95 -4.93 -8.90 -8.36
N GLU A 96 -4.62 -7.95 -9.23
CA GLU A 96 -3.32 -7.29 -9.29
C GLU A 96 -3.51 -5.78 -9.19
N VAL A 97 -2.89 -5.17 -8.17
CA VAL A 97 -2.87 -3.72 -7.97
C VAL A 97 -1.49 -3.21 -8.31
N SER A 98 -1.39 -2.27 -9.25
CA SER A 98 -0.14 -1.63 -9.63
C SER A 98 -0.21 -0.13 -9.35
N ARG A 99 0.77 0.39 -8.60
CA ARG A 99 0.91 1.81 -8.29
C ARG A 99 2.25 2.30 -8.80
N SER A 100 2.23 3.27 -9.70
CA SER A 100 3.42 3.88 -10.30
C SER A 100 3.57 5.32 -9.83
N MET A 101 4.78 5.70 -9.49
CA MET A 101 5.13 7.04 -9.00
C MET A 101 6.48 7.47 -9.56
N LYS A 102 6.73 8.79 -9.51
CA LYS A 102 7.91 9.42 -10.08
C LYS A 102 8.38 10.55 -9.19
N VAL A 103 9.70 10.63 -9.01
CA VAL A 103 10.36 11.79 -8.44
C VAL A 103 11.27 12.42 -9.47
N ILE A 104 11.18 13.73 -9.61
CA ILE A 104 12.03 14.52 -10.51
C ILE A 104 12.78 15.56 -9.69
N VAL A 105 14.08 15.66 -9.91
CA VAL A 105 14.92 16.74 -9.38
C VAL A 105 15.11 17.79 -10.46
N GLN A 106 14.51 18.96 -10.25
CA GLN A 106 14.71 20.12 -11.12
C GLN A 106 15.46 21.21 -10.37
N LYS A 107 16.70 21.48 -10.80
CA LYS A 107 17.63 22.41 -10.13
C LYS A 107 17.88 22.02 -8.66
N LYS A 108 17.14 22.63 -7.72
CA LYS A 108 17.20 22.37 -6.27
C LYS A 108 15.88 21.87 -5.67
N LYS A 109 14.83 21.70 -6.49
CA LYS A 109 13.51 21.28 -6.04
C LYS A 109 13.23 19.85 -6.49
N THR A 110 12.95 19.00 -5.52
CA THR A 110 12.45 17.65 -5.75
C THR A 110 10.92 17.70 -5.85
N THR A 111 10.35 17.06 -6.86
CA THR A 111 8.90 17.00 -7.08
C THR A 111 8.45 15.55 -7.19
N PHE A 112 7.57 15.14 -6.28
CA PHE A 112 6.88 13.86 -6.32
C PHE A 112 5.62 13.94 -7.20
N ARG A 113 5.37 12.90 -7.99
CA ARG A 113 4.15 12.71 -8.79
C ARG A 113 3.69 11.27 -8.72
N THR A 114 2.40 11.06 -8.48
CA THR A 114 1.75 9.78 -8.80
C THR A 114 1.51 9.74 -10.30
N LEU A 115 1.88 8.63 -10.96
CA LEU A 115 1.69 8.44 -12.39
C LEU A 115 0.35 7.72 -12.63
N ASP A 116 0.34 6.42 -12.37
CA ASP A 116 -0.78 5.54 -12.70
C ASP A 116 -1.14 4.65 -11.51
N SER A 117 -2.42 4.30 -11.42
CA SER A 117 -2.94 3.29 -10.52
C SER A 117 -3.85 2.37 -11.31
N LEU A 118 -3.49 1.10 -11.37
CA LEU A 118 -4.18 0.08 -12.14
C LEU A 118 -4.65 -1.02 -11.20
N LEU A 119 -5.86 -1.50 -11.42
CA LEU A 119 -6.41 -2.67 -10.77
C LEU A 119 -6.90 -3.64 -11.84
N SER A 120 -6.31 -4.82 -11.89
CA SER A 120 -6.72 -5.91 -12.77
C SER A 120 -7.40 -6.99 -11.93
N ILE A 121 -8.59 -7.42 -12.35
CA ILE A 121 -9.33 -8.51 -11.70
C ILE A 121 -9.51 -9.63 -12.73
N THR A 122 -8.94 -10.79 -12.44
CA THR A 122 -9.06 -11.99 -13.28
C THR A 122 -10.03 -12.98 -12.65
N ASN A 123 -11.10 -13.30 -13.39
CA ASN A 123 -12.08 -14.29 -12.95
C ASN A 123 -11.56 -15.73 -13.12
N GLU A 124 -12.31 -16.70 -12.61
CA GLU A 124 -11.97 -18.13 -12.72
C GLU A 124 -11.91 -18.64 -14.18
N GLN A 125 -12.57 -17.93 -15.11
CA GLN A 125 -12.56 -18.23 -16.54
C GLN A 125 -11.34 -17.63 -17.27
N GLY A 126 -10.42 -16.98 -16.55
CA GLY A 126 -9.22 -16.36 -17.11
C GLY A 126 -9.45 -15.01 -17.81
N GLN A 127 -10.67 -14.45 -17.73
CA GLN A 127 -10.96 -13.12 -18.27
C GLN A 127 -10.49 -12.05 -17.27
N THR A 128 -9.64 -11.15 -17.75
CA THR A 128 -9.11 -10.02 -16.97
C THR A 128 -9.91 -8.76 -17.27
N LYS A 129 -10.38 -8.10 -16.21
CA LYS A 129 -10.99 -6.78 -16.27
C LYS A 129 -10.03 -5.77 -15.66
N ASP A 130 -9.53 -4.87 -16.49
CA ASP A 130 -8.67 -3.77 -16.04
C ASP A 130 -9.51 -2.54 -15.68
N ILE A 131 -9.19 -1.97 -14.53
CA ILE A 131 -9.80 -0.76 -13.98
C ILE A 131 -8.66 0.24 -13.78
N SER A 132 -8.63 1.26 -14.65
CA SER A 132 -7.80 2.44 -14.47
C SER A 132 -8.68 3.60 -14.04
N LYS A 133 -8.42 4.15 -12.85
CA LYS A 133 -9.17 5.28 -12.28
C LYS A 133 -8.23 6.21 -11.51
N ARG A 134 -8.72 7.40 -11.16
CA ARG A 134 -8.07 8.25 -10.16
C ARG A 134 -7.93 7.49 -8.84
N CYS A 135 -6.88 7.76 -8.07
CA CYS A 135 -6.51 7.00 -6.86
C CYS A 135 -7.69 6.80 -5.90
N ALA A 136 -8.46 7.85 -5.62
CA ALA A 136 -9.59 7.80 -4.68
C ALA A 136 -10.70 6.84 -5.09
N ASP A 137 -10.98 6.72 -6.41
CA ASP A 137 -12.02 5.84 -6.94
C ASP A 137 -11.53 4.39 -7.08
N LEU A 138 -10.21 4.19 -7.19
CA LEU A 138 -9.62 2.85 -7.20
C LEU A 138 -9.55 2.27 -5.80
N ASP A 139 -9.26 3.10 -4.79
CA ASP A 139 -9.24 2.70 -3.39
C ASP A 139 -10.62 2.24 -2.91
N SER A 140 -11.71 2.90 -3.31
CA SER A 140 -13.07 2.47 -2.93
C SER A 140 -13.39 1.08 -3.51
N VAL A 141 -13.13 0.88 -4.80
CA VAL A 141 -13.31 -0.43 -5.47
C VAL A 141 -12.46 -1.51 -4.80
N LEU A 142 -11.20 -1.20 -4.46
CA LEU A 142 -10.31 -2.16 -3.82
C LEU A 142 -10.80 -2.56 -2.43
N HIS A 143 -11.26 -1.60 -1.62
CA HIS A 143 -11.84 -1.90 -0.30
C HIS A 143 -13.08 -2.79 -0.40
N ASP A 144 -13.95 -2.52 -1.37
CA ASP A 144 -15.16 -3.31 -1.61
C ASP A 144 -14.82 -4.75 -2.03
N GLU A 145 -13.83 -4.93 -2.91
CA GLU A 145 -13.38 -6.26 -3.34
C GLU A 145 -12.64 -7.05 -2.23
N LEU A 146 -11.91 -6.37 -1.35
CA LEU A 146 -11.29 -6.98 -0.17
C LEU A 146 -12.32 -7.37 0.90
N GLY A 147 -13.48 -6.72 0.93
CA GLY A 147 -14.51 -6.91 1.96
C GLY A 147 -14.09 -6.36 3.33
N VAL A 148 -13.12 -5.45 3.37
CA VAL A 148 -12.58 -4.87 4.61
C VAL A 148 -12.67 -3.35 4.53
N SER A 149 -13.13 -2.71 5.60
CA SER A 149 -13.24 -1.25 5.63
C SER A 149 -11.88 -0.57 5.63
N ARG A 150 -11.82 0.63 5.03
CA ARG A 150 -10.62 1.50 5.04
C ARG A 150 -10.07 1.72 6.46
N ALA A 151 -10.95 1.86 7.46
CA ALA A 151 -10.54 2.08 8.85
C ALA A 151 -9.81 0.86 9.43
N ILE A 152 -10.28 -0.36 9.15
CA ILE A 152 -9.62 -1.60 9.59
C ILE A 152 -8.26 -1.76 8.91
N LEU A 153 -8.19 -1.50 7.61
CA LEU A 153 -6.93 -1.60 6.86
C LEU A 153 -5.87 -0.62 7.38
N ASN A 154 -6.25 0.64 7.62
CA ASN A 154 -5.31 1.67 8.06
C ASN A 154 -4.89 1.57 9.53
N THR A 155 -5.81 1.19 10.41
CA THR A 155 -5.60 1.33 11.86
C THR A 155 -5.42 -0.02 12.59
N VAL A 156 -5.84 -1.15 12.00
CA VAL A 156 -5.54 -2.49 12.53
C VAL A 156 -4.48 -3.21 11.69
N ILE A 157 -4.77 -3.44 10.40
CA ILE A 157 -3.99 -4.40 9.58
C ILE A 157 -2.64 -3.81 9.16
N PHE A 158 -2.64 -2.58 8.68
CA PHE A 158 -1.44 -1.86 8.23
C PHE A 158 -1.20 -0.62 9.09
N CYS A 159 -1.46 -0.73 10.39
CA CYS A 159 -1.10 0.32 11.34
C CYS A 159 0.39 0.64 11.24
N HIS A 160 0.75 1.91 11.16
CA HIS A 160 2.15 2.28 11.10
C HIS A 160 2.85 1.95 12.42
N GLN A 161 4.15 1.63 12.35
CA GLN A 161 4.94 1.34 13.55
C GLN A 161 4.86 2.49 14.56
N GLU A 162 4.94 3.74 14.11
CA GLU A 162 4.85 4.95 14.95
C GLU A 162 3.44 5.17 15.53
N GLU A 163 2.40 4.58 14.93
CA GLU A 163 1.00 4.72 15.34
C GLU A 163 0.49 3.49 16.13
N SER A 164 1.33 2.47 16.30
CA SER A 164 0.95 1.16 16.86
C SER A 164 0.45 1.23 18.32
N SER A 165 0.84 2.26 19.06
CA SER A 165 0.41 2.48 20.44
C SER A 165 -0.94 3.21 20.56
N TRP A 166 -1.68 3.42 19.46
CA TRP A 166 -2.98 4.09 19.49
C TRP A 166 -4.00 3.53 20.50
N PRO A 167 -4.02 2.21 20.83
CA PRO A 167 -4.94 1.69 21.84
C PRO A 167 -4.65 2.22 23.26
N LEU A 168 -3.43 2.72 23.49
CA LEU A 168 -2.95 3.26 24.75
C LEU A 168 -2.95 4.80 24.78
N ASP A 169 -3.41 5.45 23.72
CA ASP A 169 -3.46 6.90 23.62
C ASP A 169 -4.62 7.48 24.46
N GLU A 170 -4.66 8.80 24.61
CA GLU A 170 -5.64 9.49 25.43
C GLU A 170 -7.09 9.19 24.99
N GLY A 171 -8.01 9.17 25.96
CA GLY A 171 -9.39 8.72 25.77
C GLY A 171 -10.15 9.40 24.62
N LYS A 172 -9.81 10.67 24.30
CA LYS A 172 -10.40 11.39 23.15
C LYS A 172 -9.99 10.79 21.82
N LYS A 173 -8.71 10.47 21.62
CA LYS A 173 -8.20 9.89 20.37
C LYS A 173 -8.65 8.44 20.24
N LEU A 174 -8.61 7.68 21.33
CA LEU A 174 -9.13 6.31 21.38
C LEU A 174 -10.61 6.27 20.97
N LYS A 175 -11.44 7.17 21.51
CA LYS A 175 -12.87 7.27 21.16
C LYS A 175 -13.07 7.54 19.67
N ILE A 176 -12.27 8.43 19.06
CA ILE A 176 -12.37 8.73 17.62
C ILE A 176 -12.11 7.48 16.79
N VAL A 177 -11.07 6.71 17.15
CA VAL A 177 -10.72 5.48 16.44
C VAL A 177 -11.83 4.43 16.60
N LEU A 178 -12.26 4.16 17.84
CA LEU A 178 -13.34 3.20 18.13
C LEU A 178 -14.67 3.57 17.46
N MET A 179 -15.03 4.85 17.44
CA MET A 179 -16.27 5.30 16.78
C MET A 179 -16.24 5.07 15.27
N LYS A 180 -15.07 5.21 14.62
CA LYS A 180 -14.93 4.86 13.20
C LYS A 180 -15.19 3.38 12.96
N TYR A 181 -14.68 2.50 13.84
CA TYR A 181 -14.94 1.06 13.75
C TYR A 181 -16.42 0.72 13.95
N LEU A 182 -17.01 1.16 15.07
CA LEU A 182 -18.38 0.81 15.47
C LEU A 182 -19.43 1.31 14.49
N THR A 183 -19.28 2.53 13.96
CA THR A 183 -20.22 3.09 12.97
C THR A 183 -20.26 2.22 11.70
N LEU A 184 -19.12 1.68 11.28
CA LEU A 184 -19.02 0.83 10.10
C LEU A 184 -19.61 -0.57 10.33
N THR A 185 -19.36 -1.19 11.49
CA THR A 185 -19.97 -2.48 11.84
C THR A 185 -21.49 -2.39 11.86
N ILE A 186 -22.04 -1.30 12.43
CA ILE A 186 -23.49 -1.07 12.45
C ILE A 186 -24.04 -0.85 11.04
N GLN A 187 -23.35 -0.09 10.19
CA GLN A 187 -23.78 0.10 8.78
C GLN A 187 -23.70 -1.16 7.92
N GLN A 188 -22.78 -2.10 8.21
CA GLN A 188 -22.73 -3.39 7.53
C GLN A 188 -23.83 -4.34 8.04
N LEU A 189 -24.14 -4.31 9.34
CA LEU A 189 -25.23 -5.10 9.92
C LEU A 189 -26.62 -4.63 9.46
N LEU A 190 -26.82 -3.32 9.24
CA LEU A 190 -28.09 -2.77 8.77
C LEU A 190 -28.34 -2.93 7.26
N ARG A 191 -27.37 -3.42 6.48
CA ARG A 191 -27.51 -3.68 5.04
C ARG A 191 -27.82 -5.14 4.70
N ASN A 192 -27.86 -6.01 5.71
CA ASN A 192 -28.32 -7.40 5.62
C ASN A 192 -29.70 -7.53 6.27
#